data_AF-A0A519MUF1-F1
#
_entry.id   AF-A0A519MUF1-F1
#
_cell.length_a   1.000
_cell.length_b   1.000
_cell.length_c   1.000
_cell.angle_alpha   90.00
_cell.angle_beta   90.00
_cell.angle_gamma   90.00
#
_symmetry.space_group_name_H-M   'P 1'
#
loop_
_entity.id
_entity.type
_entity.pdbx_description
1 polymer ?
#
loop_
_entity_poly.entity_id
_entity_poly.type
_entity_poly.pdbx_seq_one_letter_code
_entity_poly.pdbx_strand_id
1 'polypeptide(L)'
;MTSEYEARTYIFSQDVIIAQLELLFTYAERFYQRQFITRKVSNHQIISRMEELLNDYFKGDELQIKGMPSVHYFADALHLSPNYLSRLLKTLTGQSTKDLIISKVVDIAKEKLSTTDLTINEIAYDLGFDHPQSFSKMFKSKANLSPVSFRRSFN
;
A
#
# COMPACT_ATOMS: atom_id res chain seq x y z
N MET A 1 -38.67 57.97 4.92
CA MET A 1 -37.35 57.84 5.58
C MET A 1 -37.12 56.45 6.14
N THR A 2 -38.05 55.80 6.85
CA THR A 2 -37.84 54.47 7.47
C THR A 2 -37.44 53.33 6.50
N SER A 3 -37.99 53.27 5.29
CA SER A 3 -37.69 52.20 4.31
C SER A 3 -36.23 52.15 3.83
N GLU A 4 -35.53 53.29 3.77
CA GLU A 4 -34.13 53.35 3.29
C GLU A 4 -33.13 52.94 4.39
N TYR A 5 -33.45 53.21 5.65
CA TYR A 5 -32.64 52.80 6.80
C TYR A 5 -32.75 51.28 7.06
N GLU A 6 -33.93 50.69 6.89
CA GLU A 6 -34.13 49.25 7.01
C GLU A 6 -33.41 48.48 5.89
N ALA A 7 -33.47 48.97 4.64
CA ALA A 7 -32.72 48.39 3.53
C ALA A 7 -31.20 48.43 3.76
N ARG A 8 -30.67 49.54 4.26
CA ARG A 8 -29.24 49.66 4.62
C ARG A 8 -28.83 48.73 5.76
N THR A 9 -29.68 48.59 6.78
CA THR A 9 -29.43 47.69 7.92
C THR A 9 -29.44 46.23 7.47
N TYR A 10 -30.34 45.88 6.55
CA TYR A 10 -30.44 44.55 5.95
C TYR A 10 -29.22 44.21 5.09
N ILE A 11 -28.73 45.15 4.28
CA ILE A 11 -27.51 44.99 3.47
C ILE A 11 -26.28 44.75 4.37
N PHE A 12 -26.10 45.57 5.42
CA PHE A 12 -25.01 45.36 6.38
C PHE A 12 -25.12 44.03 7.12
N SER A 13 -26.33 43.57 7.45
CA SER A 13 -26.53 42.25 8.08
C SER A 13 -26.22 41.09 7.12
N GLN A 14 -26.49 41.25 5.83
CA GLN A 14 -26.18 40.27 4.79
C GLN A 14 -24.66 40.14 4.60
N ASP A 15 -23.93 41.25 4.54
CA ASP A 15 -22.46 41.25 4.42
C ASP A 15 -21.81 40.56 5.62
N VAL A 16 -22.33 40.78 6.83
CA VAL A 16 -21.85 40.10 8.04
C VAL A 16 -22.13 38.60 8.00
N ILE A 17 -23.31 38.18 7.53
CA ILE A 17 -23.64 36.75 7.38
C ILE A 17 -22.74 36.10 6.33
N ILE A 18 -22.49 36.77 5.20
CA ILE A 18 -21.58 36.28 4.15
C ILE A 18 -20.17 36.11 4.72
N ALA A 19 -19.64 37.12 5.42
CA ALA A 19 -18.32 37.03 6.04
C ALA A 19 -18.22 35.89 7.08
N GLN A 20 -19.28 35.65 7.85
CA GLN A 20 -19.33 34.54 8.80
C GLN A 20 -19.36 33.17 8.11
N LEU A 21 -20.12 33.04 7.01
CA LEU A 21 -20.17 31.81 6.21
C LEU A 21 -18.82 31.54 5.53
N GLU A 22 -18.18 32.54 4.96
CA GLU A 22 -16.84 32.43 4.38
C GLU A 22 -15.81 31.96 5.42
N LEU A 23 -15.88 32.52 6.63
CA LEU A 23 -15.02 32.11 7.73
C LEU A 23 -15.26 30.64 8.12
N LEU A 24 -16.52 30.23 8.23
CA LEU A 24 -16.90 28.85 8.54
C LEU A 24 -16.40 27.89 7.46
N PHE A 25 -16.60 28.21 6.18
CA PHE A 25 -16.14 27.38 5.07
C PHE A 25 -14.62 27.27 5.04
N THR A 26 -13.91 28.36 5.31
CA THR A 26 -12.44 28.36 5.42
C THR A 26 -11.97 27.43 6.55
N TYR A 27 -12.63 27.45 7.71
CA TYR A 27 -12.29 26.52 8.79
C TYR A 27 -12.60 25.06 8.45
N ALA A 28 -13.74 24.80 7.80
CA ALA A 28 -14.11 23.45 7.34
C ALA A 28 -13.10 22.90 6.32
N GLU A 29 -12.71 23.72 5.34
CA GLU A 29 -11.69 23.37 4.36
C GLU A 29 -10.35 23.12 5.04
N ARG A 30 -9.90 24.01 5.93
CA ARG A 30 -8.63 23.83 6.66
C ARG A 30 -8.61 22.55 7.50
N PHE A 31 -9.73 22.19 8.13
CA PHE A 31 -9.86 20.94 8.88
C PHE A 31 -9.83 19.73 7.95
N TYR A 32 -10.53 19.80 6.81
CA TYR A 32 -10.52 18.78 5.77
C TYR A 32 -9.08 18.56 5.25
N GLN A 33 -8.40 19.62 4.83
CA GLN A 33 -7.02 19.52 4.32
C GLN A 33 -6.08 18.91 5.38
N ARG A 34 -6.17 19.34 6.65
CA ARG A 34 -5.37 18.75 7.73
C ARG A 34 -5.67 17.28 7.99
N GLN A 35 -6.92 16.83 7.89
CA GLN A 35 -7.25 15.43 8.11
C GLN A 35 -6.92 14.55 6.90
N PHE A 36 -7.08 15.04 5.67
CA PHE A 36 -6.99 14.21 4.47
C PHE A 36 -5.66 14.36 3.71
N ILE A 37 -5.07 15.56 3.60
CA ILE A 37 -3.73 15.73 2.99
C ILE A 37 -2.67 15.07 3.88
N THR A 38 -2.69 15.34 5.19
CA THR A 38 -1.69 14.77 6.11
C THR A 38 -1.79 13.25 6.16
N ARG A 39 -3.01 12.69 6.09
CA ARG A 39 -3.22 11.25 5.92
C ARG A 39 -2.71 10.75 4.58
N LYS A 40 -2.92 11.46 3.47
CA LYS A 40 -2.39 11.05 2.16
C LYS A 40 -0.86 11.00 2.16
N VAL A 41 -0.19 11.99 2.75
CA VAL A 41 1.28 12.01 2.89
C VAL A 41 1.76 10.88 3.80
N SER A 42 1.15 10.70 4.98
CA SER A 42 1.48 9.61 5.91
C SER A 42 1.22 8.22 5.32
N ASN A 43 0.12 8.06 4.58
CA ASN A 43 -0.23 6.82 3.90
C ASN A 43 0.78 6.46 2.80
N HIS A 44 1.25 7.44 2.02
CA HIS A 44 2.32 7.22 1.05
C HIS A 44 3.64 6.84 1.74
N GLN A 45 3.97 7.45 2.88
CA GLN A 45 5.14 7.05 3.67
C GLN A 45 5.05 5.60 4.18
N ILE A 46 3.86 5.16 4.61
CA ILE A 46 3.65 3.77 5.05
C ILE A 46 3.85 2.79 3.87
N ILE A 47 3.40 3.14 2.66
CA ILE A 47 3.65 2.31 1.47
C ILE A 47 5.14 2.22 1.17
N SER A 48 5.84 3.36 1.11
CA SER A 48 7.28 3.37 0.86
C SER A 48 8.03 2.56 1.92
N ARG A 49 7.64 2.69 3.19
CA ARG A 49 8.26 1.92 4.27
C ARG A 49 7.95 0.43 4.18
N MET A 50 6.73 0.06 3.75
CA MET A 50 6.37 -1.33 3.47
C MET A 50 7.23 -1.91 2.33
N GLU A 51 7.44 -1.15 1.26
CA GLU A 51 8.31 -1.55 0.15
C GLU A 51 9.77 -1.72 0.58
N GLU A 52 10.29 -0.80 1.39
CA GLU A 52 11.62 -0.92 2.01
C GLU A 52 11.73 -2.20 2.85
N LEU A 53 10.77 -2.43 3.77
CA LEU A 53 10.77 -3.63 4.61
C LEU A 53 10.68 -4.92 3.79
N LEU A 54 9.88 -4.95 2.72
CA LEU A 54 9.84 -6.08 1.80
C LEU A 54 11.21 -6.28 1.15
N ASN A 55 11.79 -5.22 0.58
CA ASN A 55 13.09 -5.31 -0.07
C ASN A 55 14.19 -5.78 0.88
N ASP A 56 14.21 -5.28 2.10
CA ASP A 56 15.21 -5.64 3.11
C ASP A 56 15.05 -7.10 3.55
N TYR A 57 13.82 -7.54 3.81
CA TYR A 57 13.53 -8.93 4.19
C TYR A 57 13.97 -9.93 3.12
N PHE A 58 13.73 -9.61 1.85
CA PHE A 58 14.04 -10.50 0.73
C PHE A 58 15.48 -10.37 0.21
N LYS A 59 16.22 -9.31 0.58
CA LYS A 59 17.66 -9.17 0.29
C LYS A 59 18.55 -9.87 1.31
N GLY A 60 18.12 -9.95 2.55
CA GLY A 60 18.88 -10.59 3.62
C GLY A 60 18.74 -12.11 3.61
N ASP A 61 19.55 -12.77 4.44
CA ASP A 61 19.44 -14.21 4.73
C ASP A 61 18.20 -14.54 5.59
N GLU A 62 17.39 -13.54 5.93
CA GLU A 62 16.21 -13.70 6.79
C GLU A 62 15.20 -14.69 6.22
N LEU A 63 15.07 -14.77 4.89
CA LEU A 63 14.16 -15.70 4.23
C LEU A 63 14.55 -17.16 4.48
N GLN A 64 15.85 -17.46 4.50
CA GLN A 64 16.37 -18.82 4.76
C GLN A 64 16.30 -19.17 6.25
N ILE A 65 16.44 -18.18 7.14
CA ILE A 65 16.49 -18.39 8.60
C ILE A 65 15.09 -18.38 9.24
N LYS A 66 14.23 -17.45 8.81
CA LYS A 66 12.92 -17.17 9.43
C LYS A 66 11.74 -17.63 8.56
N GLY A 67 11.97 -18.01 7.30
CA GLY A 67 10.94 -18.46 6.37
C GLY A 67 10.13 -17.30 5.76
N MET A 68 8.92 -17.59 5.28
CA MET A 68 8.04 -16.58 4.68
C MET A 68 7.56 -15.54 5.71
N PRO A 69 7.60 -14.23 5.38
CA PRO A 69 7.17 -13.21 6.32
C PRO A 69 5.64 -13.22 6.45
N SER A 70 5.17 -13.05 7.68
CA SER A 70 3.73 -12.95 7.97
C SER A 70 3.24 -11.51 7.90
N VAL A 71 1.92 -11.31 7.75
CA VAL A 71 1.31 -9.98 7.85
C VAL A 71 1.60 -9.33 9.22
N HIS A 72 1.70 -10.14 10.29
CA HIS A 72 2.01 -9.66 11.63
C HIS A 72 3.42 -9.05 11.70
N TYR A 73 4.41 -9.69 11.06
CA TYR A 73 5.78 -9.16 11.03
C TYR A 73 5.84 -7.72 10.50
N PHE A 74 5.22 -7.46 9.34
CA PHE A 74 5.20 -6.12 8.77
C PHE A 74 4.35 -5.14 9.56
N ALA A 75 3.26 -5.61 10.16
CA ALA A 75 2.41 -4.78 11.00
C ALA A 75 3.17 -4.30 12.24
N ASP A 76 3.89 -5.19 12.91
CA ASP A 76 4.71 -4.89 14.08
C ASP A 76 5.86 -3.94 13.72
N ALA A 77 6.56 -4.18 12.60
CA ALA A 77 7.64 -3.34 12.11
C ALA A 77 7.19 -1.92 11.70
N LEU A 78 5.93 -1.77 11.30
CA LEU A 78 5.30 -0.48 10.98
C LEU A 78 4.56 0.14 12.17
N HIS A 79 4.56 -0.52 13.33
CA HIS A 79 3.81 -0.11 14.53
C HIS A 79 2.30 0.05 14.28
N LEU A 80 1.71 -0.85 13.48
CA LEU A 80 0.29 -0.87 13.13
C LEU A 80 -0.34 -2.20 13.51
N SER A 81 -1.66 -2.22 13.69
CA SER A 81 -2.36 -3.50 13.79
C SER A 81 -2.43 -4.19 12.42
N PRO A 82 -2.34 -5.53 12.35
CA PRO A 82 -2.41 -6.28 11.09
C PRO A 82 -3.67 -5.98 10.26
N ASN A 83 -4.80 -5.80 10.94
CA ASN A 83 -6.08 -5.45 10.33
C ASN A 83 -6.07 -4.04 9.74
N TYR A 84 -5.49 -3.07 10.46
CA TYR A 84 -5.38 -1.71 9.97
C TYR A 84 -4.44 -1.64 8.76
N LEU A 85 -3.27 -2.28 8.83
CA LEU A 85 -2.33 -2.36 7.71
C LEU A 85 -2.98 -2.98 6.47
N SER A 86 -3.67 -4.10 6.63
CA SER A 86 -4.37 -4.77 5.53
C SER A 86 -5.44 -3.90 4.89
N ARG A 87 -6.23 -3.19 5.70
CA ARG A 87 -7.28 -2.28 5.19
C ARG A 87 -6.67 -1.06 4.51
N LEU A 88 -5.64 -0.48 5.13
CA LEU A 88 -4.93 0.68 4.61
C LEU A 88 -4.33 0.39 3.24
N LEU A 89 -3.54 -0.69 3.12
CA LEU A 89 -2.93 -1.09 1.86
C LEU A 89 -4.00 -1.40 0.81
N LYS A 90 -5.06 -2.12 1.16
CA LYS A 90 -6.16 -2.39 0.21
C LYS A 90 -6.83 -1.11 -0.29
N THR A 91 -7.00 -0.11 0.55
CA THR A 91 -7.57 1.19 0.15
C THR A 91 -6.63 1.98 -0.76
N LEU A 92 -5.32 1.88 -0.56
CA LEU A 92 -4.34 2.69 -1.30
C LEU A 92 -3.83 2.03 -2.59
N THR A 93 -3.59 0.71 -2.57
CA THR A 93 -3.00 -0.05 -3.67
C THR A 93 -3.99 -0.99 -4.35
N GLY A 94 -5.19 -1.16 -3.77
CA GLY A 94 -6.17 -2.16 -4.20
C GLY A 94 -5.83 -3.60 -3.77
N GLN A 95 -4.68 -3.82 -3.12
CA GLN A 95 -4.17 -5.14 -2.77
C GLN A 95 -4.05 -5.34 -1.25
N SER A 96 -4.32 -6.56 -0.78
CA SER A 96 -4.10 -6.89 0.63
C SER A 96 -2.61 -6.99 0.94
N THR A 97 -2.21 -6.90 2.22
CA THR A 97 -0.81 -7.11 2.63
C THR A 97 -0.28 -8.47 2.16
N LYS A 98 -1.11 -9.51 2.26
CA LYS A 98 -0.75 -10.85 1.78
C LYS A 98 -0.53 -10.87 0.28
N ASP A 99 -1.35 -10.16 -0.50
CA ASP A 99 -1.17 -10.06 -1.95
C ASP A 99 0.13 -9.34 -2.31
N LEU A 100 0.49 -8.28 -1.59
CA LEU A 100 1.75 -7.56 -1.81
C LEU A 100 2.96 -8.44 -1.53
N ILE A 101 2.95 -9.20 -0.42
CA ILE A 101 4.01 -10.17 -0.10
C ILE A 101 4.13 -11.19 -1.24
N ILE A 102 3.01 -11.78 -1.66
CA ILE A 102 3.01 -12.77 -2.74
C ILE A 102 3.49 -12.15 -4.05
N SER A 103 3.07 -10.92 -4.37
CA SER A 103 3.54 -10.22 -5.57
C SER A 103 5.05 -10.04 -5.54
N LYS A 104 5.60 -9.60 -4.41
CA LYS A 104 7.04 -9.43 -4.24
C LYS A 104 7.81 -10.74 -4.42
N VAL A 105 7.31 -11.83 -3.84
CA VAL A 105 7.88 -13.18 -4.02
C VAL A 105 7.86 -13.59 -5.49
N VAL A 106 6.76 -13.33 -6.20
CA VAL A 106 6.64 -13.62 -7.63
C VAL A 106 7.62 -12.79 -8.46
N ASP A 107 7.82 -11.53 -8.12
CA ASP A 107 8.76 -10.66 -8.84
C ASP A 107 10.21 -11.13 -8.68
N ILE A 108 10.61 -11.50 -7.45
CA ILE A 108 11.94 -12.09 -7.20
C ILE A 108 12.07 -13.45 -7.90
N ALA A 109 11.00 -14.26 -7.89
CA ALA A 109 11.01 -15.53 -8.60
C ALA A 109 11.19 -15.36 -10.11
N LYS A 110 10.52 -14.37 -10.71
CA LYS A 110 10.69 -14.03 -12.14
C LYS A 110 12.13 -13.62 -12.41
N GLU A 111 12.70 -12.75 -11.59
CA GLU A 111 14.10 -12.31 -11.70
C GLU A 111 15.05 -13.51 -11.64
N LYS A 112 14.93 -14.39 -10.63
CA LYS A 112 15.76 -15.60 -10.52
C LYS A 112 15.58 -16.53 -11.73
N LEU A 113 14.34 -16.74 -12.20
CA LEU A 113 14.06 -17.60 -13.35
C LEU A 113 14.64 -17.07 -14.66
N SER A 114 14.80 -15.75 -14.81
CA SER A 114 15.34 -15.13 -16.02
C SER A 114 16.84 -14.85 -15.97
N THR A 115 17.45 -14.80 -14.77
CA THR A 115 18.85 -14.38 -14.59
C THR A 115 19.78 -15.48 -14.07
N THR A 116 19.24 -16.60 -13.59
CA THR A 116 20.04 -17.66 -12.96
C THR A 116 19.80 -19.02 -13.61
N ASP A 117 20.76 -19.92 -13.43
CA ASP A 117 20.64 -21.30 -13.90
C ASP A 117 19.94 -22.24 -12.91
N LEU A 118 19.61 -21.75 -11.71
CA LEU A 118 19.00 -22.52 -10.62
C LEU A 118 17.76 -23.27 -11.09
N THR A 119 17.63 -24.51 -10.64
CA THR A 119 16.44 -25.32 -10.87
C THR A 119 15.23 -24.69 -10.18
N ILE A 120 14.03 -25.01 -10.67
CA ILE A 120 12.78 -24.51 -10.08
C ILE A 120 12.64 -24.95 -8.62
N ASN A 121 13.19 -26.12 -8.27
CA ASN A 121 13.19 -26.62 -6.91
C ASN A 121 14.11 -25.79 -6.02
N GLU A 122 15.33 -25.49 -6.46
CA GLU A 122 16.26 -24.62 -5.72
C GLU A 122 15.67 -23.22 -5.51
N ILE A 123 15.07 -22.63 -6.55
CA ILE A 123 14.40 -21.33 -6.44
C ILE A 123 13.24 -21.39 -5.44
N ALA A 124 12.47 -22.47 -5.40
CA ALA A 124 11.39 -22.62 -4.45
C ALA A 124 11.91 -22.68 -3.00
N TYR A 125 12.97 -23.46 -2.74
CA TYR A 125 13.58 -23.56 -1.43
C TYR A 125 14.23 -22.24 -0.99
N ASP A 126 14.94 -21.57 -1.90
CA ASP A 126 15.50 -20.23 -1.69
C ASP A 126 14.44 -19.22 -1.25
N LEU A 127 13.24 -19.33 -1.83
CA LEU A 127 12.11 -18.46 -1.53
C LEU A 127 11.34 -18.86 -0.26
N GLY A 128 11.85 -19.83 0.51
CA GLY A 128 11.26 -20.27 1.77
C GLY A 128 10.03 -21.18 1.61
N PHE A 129 9.86 -21.85 0.46
CA PHE A 129 8.81 -22.85 0.29
C PHE A 129 9.30 -24.24 0.70
N ASP A 130 8.58 -24.90 1.61
CA ASP A 130 8.87 -26.30 2.00
C ASP A 130 8.64 -27.29 0.84
N HIS A 131 7.75 -26.93 -0.09
CA HIS A 131 7.32 -27.79 -1.19
C HIS A 131 7.33 -27.03 -2.52
N PRO A 132 8.16 -27.43 -3.51
CA PRO A 132 8.22 -26.81 -4.83
C PRO A 132 6.89 -26.81 -5.60
N GLN A 133 5.99 -27.77 -5.33
CA GLN A 133 4.65 -27.80 -5.94
C GLN A 133 3.80 -26.61 -5.46
N SER A 134 3.91 -26.22 -4.19
CA SER A 134 3.21 -25.07 -3.63
C SER A 134 3.67 -23.76 -4.28
N PHE A 135 4.99 -23.60 -4.45
CA PHE A 135 5.57 -22.50 -5.22
C PHE A 135 5.03 -22.47 -6.65
N SER A 136 5.07 -23.59 -7.36
CA SER A 136 4.63 -23.66 -8.76
C SER A 136 3.16 -23.29 -8.94
N LYS A 137 2.29 -23.73 -8.01
CA LYS A 137 0.86 -23.38 -8.00
C LYS A 137 0.65 -21.89 -7.74
N MET A 138 1.35 -21.33 -6.75
CA MET A 138 1.29 -19.92 -6.41
C MET A 138 1.79 -19.04 -7.56
N PHE A 139 2.95 -19.37 -8.14
CA PHE A 139 3.52 -18.65 -9.27
C PHE A 139 2.58 -18.68 -10.47
N LYS A 140 2.06 -19.85 -10.85
CA LYS A 140 1.09 -19.96 -11.94
C LYS A 140 -0.17 -19.14 -11.70
N SER A 141 -0.67 -19.10 -10.47
CA SER A 141 -1.86 -18.33 -10.12
C SER A 141 -1.66 -16.81 -10.25
N LYS A 142 -0.44 -16.31 -10.07
CA LYS A 142 -0.15 -14.86 -10.09
C LYS A 142 0.50 -14.39 -11.39
N ALA A 143 1.31 -15.22 -12.02
CA ALA A 143 2.00 -14.92 -13.28
C ALA A 143 1.27 -15.44 -14.53
N ASN A 144 0.16 -16.19 -14.37
CA ASN A 144 -0.60 -16.86 -15.44
C ASN A 144 0.19 -17.90 -16.27
N LEU A 145 1.47 -18.11 -15.95
CA LEU A 145 2.39 -19.03 -16.62
C LEU A 145 3.04 -19.92 -15.57
N SER A 146 3.38 -21.16 -15.93
CA SER A 146 4.18 -22.01 -15.03
C SER A 146 5.63 -21.50 -14.96
N PRO A 147 6.36 -21.75 -13.86
CA PRO A 147 7.78 -21.38 -13.75
C PRO A 147 8.62 -21.90 -14.93
N VAL A 148 8.35 -23.13 -15.39
CA VAL A 148 9.02 -23.74 -16.55
C VAL A 148 8.74 -22.95 -17.83
N SER A 149 7.46 -22.65 -18.10
CA SER A 149 7.08 -21.91 -19.30
C SER A 149 7.61 -20.48 -19.29
N PHE A 150 7.66 -19.85 -18.11
CA PHE A 150 8.22 -18.52 -17.95
C PHE A 150 9.72 -18.53 -18.25
N ARG A 151 10.50 -19.47 -17.69
CA ARG A 151 11.94 -19.55 -18.00
C ARG A 151 12.20 -19.78 -19.49
N ARG A 152 11.39 -20.61 -20.14
CA ARG A 152 11.49 -20.85 -21.59
C ARG A 152 11.19 -19.63 -22.46
N SER A 153 10.52 -18.59 -21.95
CA SER A 153 10.30 -17.37 -22.74
C SER A 153 11.50 -16.43 -22.75
N PHE A 154 12.54 -16.69 -21.94
CA PHE A 154 13.77 -15.88 -21.87
C PHE A 154 15.01 -16.60 -22.42
N ASN A 155 14.90 -17.89 -22.72
CA ASN A 155 15.92 -18.71 -23.39
C ASN A 155 15.60 -18.81 -24.88
#